data_AF-A0A0S7Y1D4-F1
#
_entry.id   AF-A0A0S7Y1D4-F1
#
_cell.length_a   1.000
_cell.length_b   1.000
_cell.length_c   1.000
_cell.angle_alpha   90.00
_cell.angle_beta   90.00
_cell.angle_gamma   90.00
#
_symmetry.space_group_name_H-M   'P 1'
#
loop_
_entity.id
_entity.type
_entity.pdbx_description
1 polymer ?
#
loop_
_entity_poly.entity_id
_entity_poly.type
_entity_poly.pdbx_seq_one_letter_code
_entity_poly.pdbx_strand_id
1 'polypeptide(L)'
;MTIKRHKSAAALTIIEVMVAVIIFAIVAIGSFLLFAAGRSRINLQEHYRVATHLAAQKLEELKAGNYYDILVGTTEENLSLEDLSYSRSVETEDVGLYKKVRVTINWGPIDKECNVSLVTFIAPK
;
A
#
# COMPACT_ATOMS: atom_id res chain seq x y z
N MET A 1 -72.47 15.29 23.63
CA MET A 1 -71.12 15.24 24.20
C MET A 1 -70.31 14.22 23.41
N THR A 2 -69.50 14.68 22.45
CA THR A 2 -68.79 13.84 21.47
C THR A 2 -67.36 13.60 21.95
N ILE A 3 -67.03 12.36 22.30
CA ILE A 3 -65.68 11.96 22.70
C ILE A 3 -64.83 11.84 21.43
N LYS A 4 -63.97 12.83 21.16
CA LYS A 4 -62.94 12.75 20.11
C LYS A 4 -61.86 11.76 20.55
N ARG A 5 -61.84 10.58 19.92
CA ARG A 5 -60.78 9.58 20.09
C ARG A 5 -59.53 10.10 19.39
N HIS A 6 -58.49 10.46 20.14
CA HIS A 6 -57.18 10.80 19.57
C HIS A 6 -56.63 9.54 18.88
N LYS A 7 -56.41 9.61 17.55
CA LYS A 7 -55.64 8.58 16.85
C LYS A 7 -54.20 8.67 17.38
N SER A 8 -53.77 7.66 18.13
CA SER A 8 -52.37 7.49 18.52
C SER A 8 -51.56 7.44 17.22
N ALA A 9 -50.66 8.41 17.04
CA ALA A 9 -49.60 8.32 16.04
C ALA A 9 -48.86 7.01 16.29
N ALA A 10 -48.61 6.24 15.23
CA ALA A 10 -48.11 4.85 15.29
C ALA A 10 -47.08 4.65 16.40
N ALA A 11 -47.48 3.95 17.46
CA ALA A 11 -46.59 3.64 18.57
C ALA A 11 -45.60 2.56 18.11
N LEU A 12 -44.31 2.88 18.15
CA LEU A 12 -43.22 1.93 17.89
C LEU A 12 -43.36 0.74 18.84
N THR A 13 -43.46 -0.45 18.28
CA THR A 13 -43.62 -1.66 19.10
C THR A 13 -42.26 -2.10 19.66
N ILE A 14 -42.25 -2.69 20.85
CA ILE A 14 -41.00 -3.21 21.47
C ILE A 14 -40.31 -4.21 20.53
N ILE A 15 -41.08 -5.05 19.84
CA ILE A 15 -40.55 -6.03 18.91
C ILE A 15 -39.86 -5.38 17.70
N GLU A 16 -40.41 -4.27 17.19
CA GLU A 16 -39.82 -3.51 16.10
C GLU A 16 -38.48 -2.89 16.51
N VAL A 17 -38.39 -2.35 17.73
CA VAL A 17 -37.13 -1.84 18.28
C VAL A 17 -36.10 -2.97 18.44
N MET A 18 -36.52 -4.14 18.92
CA MET A 18 -35.62 -5.30 19.04
C MET A 18 -35.09 -5.75 17.67
N VAL A 19 -35.95 -5.82 16.65
CA VAL A 19 -35.54 -6.18 15.29
C VAL A 19 -34.60 -5.12 14.72
N ALA A 20 -34.90 -3.83 14.89
CA ALA A 20 -34.05 -2.74 14.43
C ALA A 20 -32.65 -2.79 15.09
N VAL A 21 -32.58 -3.08 16.39
CA VAL A 21 -31.30 -3.22 17.11
C VAL A 21 -30.49 -4.41 16.57
N ILE A 22 -31.14 -5.54 16.27
CA ILE A 22 -30.45 -6.71 15.69
C ILE A 22 -29.88 -6.37 14.31
N ILE A 23 -30.68 -5.76 13.44
CA ILE A 23 -30.23 -5.35 12.10
C ILE A 23 -29.07 -4.36 12.22
N PHE A 24 -29.19 -3.38 13.11
CA PHE A 24 -28.14 -2.40 13.36
C PHE A 24 -26.84 -3.07 13.85
N ALA A 25 -26.93 -4.02 14.78
CA ALA A 25 -25.76 -4.75 15.28
C ALA A 25 -25.02 -5.50 14.15
N ILE A 26 -25.76 -6.17 13.27
CA ILE A 26 -25.19 -6.89 12.12
C ILE A 26 -24.46 -5.91 11.19
N VAL A 27 -25.10 -4.78 10.86
CA VAL A 27 -24.52 -3.75 9.98
C VAL A 27 -23.28 -3.10 10.62
N ALA A 28 -23.33 -2.79 11.91
CA ALA A 28 -22.23 -2.18 12.63
C ALA A 28 -21.00 -3.11 12.66
N ILE A 29 -21.19 -4.39 12.98
CA ILE A 29 -20.11 -5.38 13.00
C ILE A 29 -19.53 -5.57 11.59
N GLY A 30 -20.39 -5.73 10.58
CA GLY A 30 -19.96 -5.85 9.19
C GLY A 30 -19.13 -4.65 8.71
N SER A 31 -19.60 -3.44 9.04
CA SER A 31 -18.91 -2.20 8.67
C SER A 31 -17.54 -2.08 9.35
N PHE A 32 -17.46 -2.43 10.63
CA PHE A 32 -16.20 -2.41 11.38
C PHE A 32 -15.16 -3.36 10.77
N LEU A 33 -15.57 -4.59 10.41
CA LEU A 33 -14.68 -5.57 9.77
C LEU A 33 -14.17 -5.09 8.42
N LEU A 34 -15.06 -4.53 7.58
CA LEU A 34 -14.68 -3.98 6.28
C LEU A 34 -13.70 -2.80 6.44
N PHE A 35 -13.94 -1.92 7.41
CA PHE A 35 -13.06 -0.79 7.67
C PHE A 35 -11.68 -1.23 8.15
N ALA A 36 -11.62 -2.21 9.06
CA ALA A 36 -10.36 -2.77 9.54
C ALA A 36 -9.54 -3.40 8.40
N ALA A 37 -10.19 -4.18 7.52
CA ALA A 37 -9.56 -4.77 6.36
C ALA A 37 -9.08 -3.72 5.35
N GLY A 38 -9.89 -2.67 5.12
CA GLY A 38 -9.54 -1.56 4.24
C GLY A 38 -8.31 -0.79 4.74
N ARG A 39 -8.26 -0.48 6.04
CA ARG A 39 -7.13 0.24 6.65
C ARG A 39 -5.79 -0.50 6.49
N SER A 40 -5.79 -1.82 6.67
CA SER A 40 -4.59 -2.64 6.45
C SER A 40 -4.09 -2.56 5.00
N ARG A 41 -4.99 -2.55 4.01
CA ARG A 41 -4.62 -2.40 2.60
C ARG A 41 -4.07 -1.02 2.27
N ILE A 42 -4.61 0.04 2.89
CA ILE A 42 -4.12 1.41 2.70
C ILE A 42 -2.68 1.54 3.20
N ASN A 43 -2.38 1.04 4.41
CA ASN A 43 -1.02 1.06 4.93
C ASN A 43 -0.05 0.28 4.02
N LEU A 44 -0.47 -0.87 3.50
CA LEU A 44 0.34 -1.62 2.55
C LEU A 44 0.59 -0.83 1.26
N GLN A 45 -0.44 -0.20 0.69
CA GLN A 45 -0.31 0.65 -0.50
C GLN A 45 0.63 1.85 -0.28
N GLU A 46 0.66 2.40 0.92
CA GLU A 46 1.61 3.46 1.27
C GLU A 46 3.05 2.99 1.15
N HIS A 47 3.38 1.79 1.67
CA HIS A 47 4.72 1.21 1.49
C HIS A 47 5.05 0.97 0.02
N TYR A 48 4.11 0.44 -0.77
CA TYR A 48 4.33 0.27 -2.21
C TYR A 48 4.62 1.59 -2.91
N ARG A 49 3.93 2.68 -2.54
CA ARG A 49 4.16 4.00 -3.09
C ARG A 49 5.55 4.52 -2.75
N VAL A 50 5.97 4.40 -1.49
CA VAL A 50 7.31 4.81 -1.04
C VAL A 50 8.39 3.98 -1.73
N ALA A 51 8.25 2.65 -1.74
CA ALA A 51 9.21 1.75 -2.39
C ALA A 51 9.33 2.03 -3.90
N THR A 52 8.22 2.27 -4.59
CA THR A 52 8.22 2.64 -6.01
C THR A 52 8.93 3.98 -6.22
N HIS A 53 8.70 4.96 -5.35
CA HIS A 53 9.36 6.26 -5.45
C HIS A 53 10.88 6.15 -5.20
N LEU A 54 11.30 5.35 -4.22
CA LEU A 54 12.72 5.10 -3.94
C LEU A 54 13.42 4.38 -5.10
N ALA A 55 12.75 3.38 -5.69
CA ALA A 55 13.24 2.67 -6.86
C ALA A 55 13.37 3.62 -8.07
N ALA A 56 12.34 4.43 -8.33
CA ALA A 56 12.34 5.41 -9.42
C ALA A 56 13.42 6.47 -9.21
N GLN A 57 13.57 6.98 -7.99
CA GLN A 57 14.63 7.94 -7.65
C GLN A 57 16.02 7.38 -7.97
N LYS A 58 16.33 6.14 -7.54
CA LYS A 58 17.62 5.53 -7.84
C LYS A 58 17.83 5.32 -9.33
N LEU A 59 16.78 4.94 -10.07
CA LEU A 59 16.86 4.82 -11.52
C LEU A 59 17.16 6.16 -12.20
N GLU A 60 16.52 7.25 -11.76
CA GLU A 60 16.80 8.58 -12.30
C GLU A 60 18.20 9.07 -11.92
N GLU A 61 18.68 8.79 -10.71
CA GLU A 61 20.08 9.05 -10.31
C GLU A 61 21.07 8.35 -11.25
N LEU A 62 20.83 7.06 -11.56
CA LEU A 62 21.69 6.28 -12.46
C LEU A 62 21.61 6.76 -13.91
N LYS A 63 20.43 7.20 -14.38
CA LYS A 63 20.26 7.79 -15.72
C LYS A 63 20.92 9.17 -15.85
N ALA A 64 20.93 9.95 -14.77
CA ALA A 64 21.58 11.27 -14.74
C ALA A 64 23.11 11.16 -14.71
N GLY A 65 23.65 10.08 -14.15
CA GLY A 65 25.08 9.78 -14.08
C GLY A 65 25.73 9.46 -15.43
N ASN A 66 27.04 9.23 -15.42
CA ASN A 66 27.78 8.78 -16.59
C ASN A 66 27.59 7.27 -16.77
N TYR A 67 27.38 6.82 -18.01
CA TYR A 67 27.26 5.41 -18.36
C TYR A 67 28.45 4.57 -17.89
N TYR A 68 29.67 5.13 -17.91
CA TYR A 68 30.88 4.42 -17.51
C TYR A 68 31.00 4.22 -16.00
N ASP A 69 30.32 5.05 -15.19
CA ASP A 69 30.35 4.94 -13.73
C ASP A 69 29.41 3.85 -13.20
N ILE A 70 28.51 3.35 -14.05
CA ILE A 70 27.59 2.26 -13.70
C ILE A 70 28.36 0.94 -13.76
N LEU A 71 28.84 0.47 -12.63
CA LEU A 71 29.55 -0.80 -12.51
C LEU A 71 28.59 -1.99 -12.63
N VAL A 72 29.04 -3.04 -13.32
CA VAL A 72 28.33 -4.32 -13.42
C VAL A 72 28.45 -5.04 -12.08
N GLY A 73 27.34 -5.63 -11.61
CA GLY A 73 27.28 -6.32 -10.34
C GLY A 73 26.05 -5.97 -9.52
N THR A 74 26.05 -6.41 -8.27
CA THR A 74 24.96 -6.18 -7.32
C THR A 74 25.46 -5.31 -6.18
N THR A 75 24.75 -4.22 -5.91
CA THR A 75 24.99 -3.36 -4.75
C THR A 75 23.76 -3.37 -3.86
N GLU A 76 23.95 -3.56 -2.56
CA GLU A 76 22.89 -3.50 -1.57
C GLU A 76 23.12 -2.33 -0.61
N GLU A 77 22.05 -1.60 -0.32
CA GLU A 77 22.06 -0.45 0.56
C GLU A 77 20.81 -0.47 1.44
N ASN A 78 20.99 -0.27 2.75
CA ASN A 78 19.87 -0.13 3.67
C ASN A 78 19.48 1.34 3.81
N LEU A 79 18.18 1.62 3.72
CA LEU A 79 17.59 2.94 3.81
C LEU A 79 16.62 2.97 5.00
N SER A 80 16.90 3.81 5.98
CA SER A 80 15.98 4.11 7.08
C SER A 80 15.21 5.38 6.73
N LEU A 81 13.88 5.28 6.58
CA LEU A 81 12.98 6.42 6.51
C LEU A 81 12.08 6.40 7.74
N GLU A 82 12.24 7.41 8.60
CA GLU A 82 11.52 7.51 9.87
C GLU A 82 11.68 6.23 10.71
N ASP A 83 10.59 5.56 11.06
CA ASP A 83 10.56 4.32 11.83
C ASP A 83 10.60 3.05 10.95
N LEU A 84 10.78 3.20 9.63
CA LEU A 84 10.72 2.11 8.66
C LEU A 84 12.09 1.83 8.04
N SER A 85 12.41 0.55 7.89
CA SER A 85 13.61 0.07 7.22
C SER A 85 13.27 -0.52 5.85
N TYR A 86 13.99 -0.06 4.82
CA TYR A 86 13.93 -0.56 3.46
C TYR A 86 15.33 -1.06 3.07
N SER A 87 15.39 -2.19 2.36
CA SER A 87 16.62 -2.64 1.71
C SER A 87 16.51 -2.38 0.22
N ARG A 88 17.54 -1.78 -0.38
CA ARG A 88 17.63 -1.50 -1.80
C ARG A 88 18.73 -2.35 -2.41
N SER A 89 18.41 -3.16 -3.40
CA SER A 89 19.38 -3.83 -4.25
C SER A 89 19.37 -3.25 -5.67
N VAL A 90 20.56 -3.02 -6.22
CA VAL A 90 20.76 -2.58 -7.60
C VAL A 90 21.59 -3.64 -8.31
N GLU A 91 20.97 -4.32 -9.27
CA GLU A 91 21.62 -5.32 -10.11
C GLU A 91 21.86 -4.71 -11.50
N THR A 92 23.12 -4.67 -11.91
CA THR A 92 23.51 -4.21 -13.24
C THR A 92 24.10 -5.38 -14.03
N GLU A 93 23.54 -5.63 -15.21
CA GLU A 93 24.01 -6.61 -16.19
C GLU A 93 24.47 -5.88 -17.46
N ASP A 94 25.61 -6.27 -18.02
CA ASP A 94 26.06 -5.79 -19.33
C ASP A 94 25.41 -6.61 -20.44
N VAL A 95 24.74 -5.94 -21.37
CA VAL A 95 24.05 -6.55 -22.52
C VAL A 95 24.66 -6.06 -23.84
N GLY A 96 25.93 -5.65 -23.80
CA GLY A 96 26.71 -5.22 -24.96
C GLY A 96 26.57 -3.72 -25.23
N LEU A 97 25.54 -3.32 -25.99
CA LEU A 97 25.32 -1.89 -26.31
C LEU A 97 24.64 -1.11 -25.18
N TYR A 98 24.09 -1.81 -24.19
CA TYR A 98 23.33 -1.24 -23.09
C TYR A 98 23.69 -1.95 -21.79
N LYS A 99 23.54 -1.25 -20.67
CA LYS A 99 23.50 -1.85 -19.34
C LYS A 99 22.05 -1.99 -18.90
N LYS A 100 21.66 -3.19 -18.52
CA LYS A 100 20.36 -3.46 -17.89
C LYS A 100 20.51 -3.26 -16.40
N VAL A 101 19.73 -2.35 -15.85
CA VAL A 101 19.74 -2.01 -14.42
C VAL A 101 18.39 -2.40 -13.84
N ARG A 102 18.41 -3.24 -12.81
CA ARG A 102 17.26 -3.58 -11.98
C ARG A 102 17.47 -2.98 -10.59
N VAL A 103 16.51 -2.18 -10.15
CA VAL A 103 16.46 -1.66 -8.78
C VAL A 103 15.31 -2.34 -8.06
N THR A 104 15.61 -3.06 -6.99
CA THR A 104 14.62 -3.72 -6.14
C THR A 104 14.64 -3.09 -4.75
N ILE A 105 13.47 -2.74 -4.24
CA ILE A 105 13.27 -2.27 -2.87
C ILE A 105 12.49 -3.33 -2.13
N ASN A 106 13.06 -3.83 -1.03
CA ASN A 106 12.45 -4.81 -0.14
C ASN A 106 12.09 -4.15 1.20
N TRP A 107 10.96 -4.56 1.78
CA TRP A 107 10.53 -4.10 3.10
C TRP A 107 9.64 -5.14 3.79
N GLY A 108 9.50 -4.98 5.10
CA GLY A 108 8.68 -5.86 5.93
C GLY A 108 9.51 -6.87 6.72
N PRO A 109 8.87 -7.67 7.58
CA PRO A 109 9.54 -8.71 8.35
C PRO A 109 10.01 -9.84 7.43
N ILE A 110 11.06 -10.55 7.83
CA ILE A 110 11.71 -11.63 7.06
C ILE A 110 10.71 -12.68 6.53
N ASP A 111 9.63 -12.96 7.27
CA ASP A 111 8.61 -13.95 6.90
C ASP A 111 7.54 -13.44 5.90
N LYS A 112 7.43 -12.11 5.72
CA LYS A 112 6.48 -11.47 4.79
C LYS A 112 7.12 -10.29 4.07
N GLU A 113 8.30 -10.54 3.51
CA GLU A 113 9.02 -9.54 2.75
C GLU A 113 8.21 -9.19 1.49
N CYS A 114 7.92 -7.91 1.35
CA CYS A 114 7.30 -7.34 0.17
C CYS A 114 8.39 -6.64 -0.65
N ASN A 115 8.23 -6.64 -1.97
CA ASN A 115 9.19 -5.99 -2.84
C ASN A 115 8.56 -5.26 -4.02
N VAL A 116 9.31 -4.30 -4.55
CA VAL A 116 9.04 -3.60 -5.81
C VAL A 116 10.34 -3.64 -6.61
N SER A 117 10.26 -4.10 -7.85
CA SER A 117 11.40 -4.15 -8.77
C SER A 117 11.09 -3.33 -10.02
N LEU A 118 11.96 -2.36 -10.32
CA LEU A 118 11.92 -1.58 -11.55
C LEU A 118 13.15 -1.90 -12.39
N VAL A 119 12.95 -2.06 -13.71
CA VAL A 119 14.02 -2.39 -14.65
C VAL A 119 14.09 -1.31 -15.72
N THR A 120 15.30 -0.88 -16.05
CA THR A 120 15.57 0.01 -17.17
C THR A 120 16.80 -0.45 -17.95
N PHE A 121 16.91 0.01 -19.19
CA PHE A 121 18.13 -0.10 -19.98
C PHE A 121 18.75 1.28 -20.10
N ILE A 122 20.06 1.38 -19.92
CA ILE A 122 20.83 2.63 -20.03
C ILE A 122 21.81 2.46 -21.18
N ALA A 123 21.84 3.43 -22.09
CA ALA A 123 22.75 3.47 -23.22
C ALA A 123 23.94 4.39 -22.95
N PRO A 124 25.11 4.16 -23.57
CA PRO A 124 26.16 5.17 -23.62
C PRO A 124 25.63 6.42 -24.34
N LYS A 125 25.91 7.60 -23.78
CA LYS A 125 25.62 8.90 -24.42
C LYS A 125 26.65 9.22 -25.49
#